data_AF-A0AA46B0A5-F1
#
_entry.id   AF-A0AA46B0A5-F1
#
_cell.length_a   1.000
_cell.length_b   1.000
_cell.length_c   1.000
_cell.angle_alpha   90.00
_cell.angle_beta   90.00
_cell.angle_gamma   90.00
#
_symmetry.space_group_name_H-M   'P 1'
#
loop_
_entity.id
_entity.type
_entity.pdbx_description
1 polymer ?
#
loop_
_entity_poly.entity_id
_entity_poly.type
_entity_poly.pdbx_seq_one_letter_code
_entity_poly.pdbx_strand_id
1 'polypeptide(L)'
;MKSRMMGMAAMVALLAACTQTPAPAPDAGTAAPPAATAAPATEAPAATATVVENEPSIEDGVDPSVWDNEGEPEGETPGAELTCKDNPLATYFFTLVGGNSVDDCGRKDPKVLAAFNTLMKSTMAAESPDKSIPSLRERLLSGPSGPGELMVLQGEPWWLYTACQAHQCPTTALAMLYSPSQSKMVGRLTARCKVWWLGEPTAEQRALIERERPVDEAMLKEEGDPCE
;
A
#
# COMPACT_ATOMS: atom_id res chain seq x y z
N MET A 1 3.80 49.34 40.34
CA MET A 1 3.35 48.27 41.25
C MET A 1 3.54 46.96 40.47
N LYS A 2 4.59 46.15 40.58
CA LYS A 2 5.32 45.52 41.70
C LYS A 2 4.53 44.39 42.41
N SER A 3 4.77 43.15 41.95
CA SER A 3 4.90 41.85 42.66
C SER A 3 4.41 40.73 41.73
N ARG A 4 5.27 39.89 41.14
CA ARG A 4 6.01 38.75 41.72
C ARG A 4 5.12 37.74 42.44
N MET A 5 5.01 36.54 41.87
CA MET A 5 4.88 35.30 42.65
C MET A 5 5.73 34.21 41.98
N MET A 6 6.44 33.49 42.83
CA MET A 6 7.51 32.53 42.59
C MET A 6 7.02 31.17 43.10
N GLY A 7 7.55 30.05 42.59
CA GLY A 7 7.46 28.74 43.26
C GLY A 7 7.47 27.56 42.28
N MET A 8 8.63 26.93 42.07
CA MET A 8 9.06 25.64 42.69
C MET A 8 8.55 24.42 41.90
N ALA A 9 9.41 23.77 41.10
CA ALA A 9 10.38 22.73 41.49
C ALA A 9 9.72 21.36 41.76
N ALA A 10 9.98 20.41 40.87
CA ALA A 10 9.85 18.98 41.14
C ALA A 10 11.00 18.24 40.48
N MET A 11 11.92 17.72 41.30
CA MET A 11 12.89 16.70 40.93
C MET A 11 12.15 15.38 40.68
N VAL A 12 12.50 14.67 39.61
CA VAL A 12 12.25 13.24 39.48
C VAL A 12 13.58 12.56 39.18
N ALA A 13 14.04 11.77 40.15
CA ALA A 13 15.12 10.82 40.03
C ALA A 13 14.65 9.60 39.24
N LEU A 14 15.53 8.95 38.46
CA LEU A 14 15.52 7.49 38.27
C LEU A 14 16.84 7.00 37.67
N LEU A 15 17.44 6.06 38.38
CA LEU A 15 18.63 5.29 38.03
C LEU A 15 18.33 4.30 36.89
N ALA A 16 19.23 4.21 35.91
CA ALA A 16 19.34 3.03 35.05
C ALA A 16 20.75 2.96 34.42
N ALA A 17 21.68 2.27 35.09
CA ALA A 17 22.93 1.85 34.49
C ALA A 17 23.24 0.44 35.00
N CYS A 18 22.90 -0.57 34.21
CA CYS A 18 23.42 -1.94 34.24
C CYS A 18 22.63 -2.77 33.21
N THR A 19 23.08 -2.85 31.96
CA THR A 19 22.93 -4.09 31.17
C THR A 19 24.16 -4.26 30.30
N GLN A 20 24.72 -5.46 30.38
CA GLN A 20 25.93 -5.91 29.70
C GLN A 20 25.57 -6.39 28.29
N THR A 21 26.35 -5.97 27.30
CA THR A 21 26.33 -6.46 25.93
C THR A 21 27.08 -7.78 25.82
N PRO A 22 26.59 -8.76 25.04
CA PRO A 22 27.45 -9.72 24.37
C PRO A 22 27.48 -9.45 22.86
N ALA A 23 28.70 -9.34 22.32
CA ALA A 23 28.98 -9.37 20.88
C ALA A 23 29.01 -10.83 20.36
N PRO A 24 28.80 -11.06 19.05
CA PRO A 24 28.67 -12.38 18.44
C PRO A 24 29.98 -12.87 17.77
N ALA A 25 30.12 -14.19 17.58
CA ALA A 25 30.89 -14.87 16.50
C ALA A 25 30.79 -16.42 16.67
N PRO A 26 31.27 -17.26 15.72
CA PRO A 26 30.66 -17.55 14.42
C PRO A 26 30.60 -19.07 14.10
N ASP A 27 30.15 -19.37 12.88
CA ASP A 27 30.63 -20.41 11.96
C ASP A 27 29.83 -21.70 11.65
N ALA A 28 29.84 -21.93 10.32
CA ALA A 28 29.89 -23.17 9.56
C ALA A 28 28.68 -24.13 9.55
N GLY A 29 28.16 -24.37 8.34
CA GLY A 29 27.26 -25.50 8.08
C GLY A 29 26.69 -25.56 6.66
N THR A 30 27.54 -25.68 5.65
CA THR A 30 27.17 -26.09 4.29
C THR A 30 26.58 -27.50 4.28
N ALA A 31 25.39 -27.70 3.70
CA ALA A 31 24.98 -29.00 3.15
C ALA A 31 23.93 -28.83 2.05
N ALA A 32 24.24 -29.40 0.88
CA ALA A 32 23.46 -29.39 -0.36
C ALA A 32 22.22 -30.32 -0.31
N PRO A 33 21.20 -30.11 -1.15
CA PRO A 33 20.12 -31.07 -1.36
C PRO A 33 20.54 -32.19 -2.34
N PRO A 34 20.11 -33.45 -2.16
CA PRO A 34 20.44 -34.52 -3.07
C PRO A 34 19.54 -34.58 -4.32
N ALA A 35 20.13 -35.21 -5.33
CA ALA A 35 19.77 -35.33 -6.73
C ALA A 35 18.40 -35.96 -7.06
N ALA A 36 17.85 -35.50 -8.19
CA ALA A 36 16.81 -36.14 -8.96
C ALA A 36 17.31 -37.44 -9.61
N THR A 37 16.48 -38.48 -9.61
CA THR A 37 16.67 -39.74 -10.33
C THR A 37 15.71 -39.82 -11.51
N ALA A 38 16.22 -40.26 -12.65
CA ALA A 38 15.51 -40.36 -13.92
C ALA A 38 15.11 -41.80 -14.27
N ALA A 39 13.90 -41.93 -14.83
CA ALA A 39 13.40 -42.89 -15.84
C ALA A 39 13.33 -44.41 -15.48
N PRO A 40 12.39 -45.19 -16.06
CA PRO A 40 12.30 -45.42 -17.50
C PRO A 40 10.91 -45.36 -18.14
N ALA A 41 10.93 -45.32 -19.48
CA ALA A 41 9.82 -45.40 -20.40
C ALA A 41 9.16 -46.80 -20.41
N THR A 42 7.88 -46.87 -20.77
CA THR A 42 7.22 -48.10 -21.19
C THR A 42 6.25 -47.80 -22.33
N GLU A 43 6.29 -48.69 -23.32
CA GLU A 43 5.69 -48.61 -24.66
C GLU A 43 4.16 -48.60 -24.67
N ALA A 44 3.64 -48.05 -25.78
CA ALA A 44 2.23 -48.00 -26.15
C ALA A 44 1.64 -49.38 -26.50
N PRO A 45 0.29 -49.46 -26.55
CA PRO A 45 -0.32 -50.05 -27.72
C PRO A 45 -1.36 -49.10 -28.37
N ALA A 46 -1.42 -49.21 -29.69
CA ALA A 46 -2.37 -48.54 -30.55
C ALA A 46 -3.81 -49.03 -30.32
N ALA A 47 -4.77 -48.12 -30.38
CA ALA A 47 -6.19 -48.44 -30.56
C ALA A 47 -6.85 -47.43 -31.53
N THR A 48 -7.17 -47.98 -32.70
CA THR A 48 -8.20 -47.64 -33.71
C THR A 48 -8.99 -46.34 -33.59
N ALA A 49 -8.99 -45.61 -34.72
CA ALA A 49 -9.86 -44.49 -35.04
C ALA A 49 -11.35 -44.83 -35.02
N THR A 50 -12.13 -43.93 -34.42
CA THR A 50 -13.56 -43.73 -34.72
C THR A 50 -13.73 -42.28 -35.11
N VAL A 51 -14.18 -42.09 -36.35
CA VAL A 51 -14.59 -40.82 -36.95
C VAL A 51 -15.78 -40.28 -36.15
N VAL A 52 -15.64 -39.09 -35.58
CA VAL A 52 -16.76 -38.28 -35.09
C VAL A 52 -16.87 -37.09 -36.04
N GLU A 53 -18.07 -36.88 -36.56
CA GLU A 53 -18.44 -35.82 -37.48
C GLU A 53 -18.01 -34.44 -36.98
N ASN A 54 -17.49 -33.64 -37.91
CA ASN A 54 -17.01 -32.29 -37.70
C ASN A 54 -18.22 -31.34 -37.61
N GLU A 55 -18.64 -30.98 -36.40
CA GLU A 55 -19.50 -29.79 -36.20
C GLU A 55 -18.66 -28.55 -36.52
N PRO A 56 -19.20 -27.54 -37.24
CA PRO A 56 -18.43 -26.34 -37.55
C PRO A 56 -18.17 -25.55 -36.26
N SER A 57 -16.89 -25.50 -35.86
CA SER A 57 -16.38 -24.62 -34.82
C SER A 57 -16.72 -23.16 -35.12
N ILE A 58 -17.15 -22.44 -34.09
CA ILE A 58 -17.64 -21.05 -34.12
C ILE A 58 -16.49 -20.03 -34.37
N GLU A 59 -15.28 -20.54 -34.61
CA GLU A 59 -14.01 -19.80 -34.56
C GLU A 59 -13.45 -19.48 -35.96
N ASP A 60 -14.00 -20.03 -37.04
CA ASP A 60 -13.45 -19.87 -38.41
C ASP A 60 -13.85 -18.56 -39.12
N GLY A 61 -14.46 -17.61 -38.41
CA GLY A 61 -15.04 -16.40 -39.00
C GLY A 61 -14.54 -15.06 -38.48
N VAL A 62 -13.61 -15.04 -37.51
CA VAL A 62 -13.15 -13.77 -36.91
C VAL A 62 -11.77 -13.43 -37.46
N ASP A 63 -11.74 -12.46 -38.37
CA ASP A 63 -10.51 -11.90 -38.90
C ASP A 63 -9.68 -11.27 -37.76
N PRO A 64 -8.45 -11.74 -37.48
CA PRO A 64 -7.59 -11.20 -36.43
C PRO A 64 -7.31 -9.71 -36.58
N SER A 65 -7.41 -9.17 -37.81
CA SER A 65 -7.19 -7.75 -38.10
C SER A 65 -8.29 -6.81 -37.57
N VAL A 66 -9.40 -7.35 -37.07
CA VAL A 66 -10.42 -6.56 -36.35
C VAL A 66 -9.90 -6.09 -34.98
N TRP A 67 -8.93 -6.80 -34.40
CA TRP A 67 -8.36 -6.46 -33.09
C TRP A 67 -7.23 -5.43 -33.15
N ASP A 68 -6.61 -5.25 -34.32
CA ASP A 68 -5.41 -4.41 -34.49
C ASP A 68 -5.72 -2.96 -34.94
N ASN A 69 -6.99 -2.56 -34.98
CA ASN A 69 -7.38 -1.26 -35.55
C ASN A 69 -8.00 -0.29 -34.53
N GLU A 70 -7.34 -0.09 -33.40
CA GLU A 70 -7.48 1.14 -32.60
C GLU A 70 -6.09 1.77 -32.53
N GLY A 71 -5.65 2.38 -33.63
CA GLY A 71 -4.47 3.23 -33.63
C GLY A 71 -4.73 4.39 -32.67
N GLU A 72 -4.14 4.35 -31.49
CA GLU A 72 -4.16 5.48 -30.57
C GLU A 72 -3.57 6.70 -31.29
N PRO A 73 -4.26 7.85 -31.33
CA PRO A 73 -3.65 9.04 -31.88
C PRO A 73 -2.44 9.40 -31.02
N GLU A 74 -1.25 9.41 -31.63
CA GLU A 74 -0.04 10.01 -31.06
C GLU A 74 -0.22 11.53 -30.95
N GLY A 75 -1.08 11.96 -30.04
CA GLY A 75 -1.08 13.31 -29.49
C GLY A 75 -0.27 13.26 -28.22
N GLU A 76 0.76 14.12 -28.11
CA GLU A 76 1.37 14.42 -26.81
C GLU A 76 0.26 14.83 -25.84
N THR A 77 -0.11 13.91 -24.94
CA THR A 77 -1.02 14.16 -23.83
C THR A 77 -0.35 15.20 -22.92
N PRO A 78 -0.98 16.35 -22.65
CA PRO A 78 -0.46 17.28 -21.66
C PRO A 78 -0.43 16.58 -20.29
N GLY A 79 0.77 16.22 -19.83
CA GLY A 79 0.98 15.55 -18.54
C GLY A 79 1.31 14.07 -18.66
N ALA A 80 2.43 13.74 -19.33
CA ALA A 80 3.04 12.42 -19.20
C ALA A 80 3.00 11.99 -17.72
N GLU A 81 2.42 10.82 -17.47
CA GLU A 81 2.28 10.27 -16.12
C GLU A 81 3.68 10.19 -15.50
N LEU A 82 3.91 10.99 -14.46
CA LEU A 82 5.21 11.08 -13.82
C LEU A 82 5.60 9.68 -13.33
N THR A 83 6.81 9.22 -13.65
CA THR A 83 7.25 7.86 -13.28
C THR A 83 8.37 7.89 -12.24
N CYS A 84 8.68 6.74 -11.63
CA CYS A 84 9.78 6.66 -10.68
C CYS A 84 11.17 6.97 -11.29
N LYS A 85 11.29 6.97 -12.62
CA LYS A 85 12.51 7.39 -13.32
C LYS A 85 12.69 8.91 -13.27
N ASP A 86 11.58 9.64 -13.34
CA ASP A 86 11.55 11.10 -13.30
C ASP A 86 11.61 11.61 -11.86
N ASN A 87 10.88 10.95 -10.96
CA ASN A 87 10.83 11.28 -9.55
C ASN A 87 10.66 10.03 -8.69
N PRO A 88 11.54 9.75 -7.72
CA PRO A 88 11.47 8.52 -6.91
C PRO A 88 10.20 8.39 -6.06
N LEU A 89 9.41 9.45 -5.89
CA LEU A 89 8.12 9.41 -5.21
C LEU A 89 6.95 9.03 -6.14
N ALA A 90 7.14 9.06 -7.46
CA ALA A 90 6.16 8.55 -8.42
C ALA A 90 6.26 7.02 -8.56
N THR A 91 6.11 6.34 -7.42
CA THR A 91 6.24 4.89 -7.26
C THR A 91 5.13 4.38 -6.35
N TYR A 92 4.97 3.07 -6.27
CA TYR A 92 4.01 2.44 -5.39
C TYR A 92 4.33 2.71 -3.91
N PHE A 93 3.29 3.00 -3.13
CA PHE A 93 3.46 3.30 -1.71
C PHE A 93 4.22 2.19 -0.96
N PHE A 94 3.96 0.94 -1.30
CA PHE A 94 4.58 -0.22 -0.66
C PHE A 94 6.09 -0.26 -0.89
N THR A 95 6.54 0.10 -2.09
CA THR A 95 7.95 0.25 -2.40
C THR A 95 8.63 1.25 -1.45
N LEU A 96 7.98 2.37 -1.15
CA LEU A 96 8.52 3.43 -0.28
C LEU A 96 8.61 3.00 1.19
N VAL A 97 7.69 2.16 1.67
CA VAL A 97 7.67 1.71 3.07
C VAL A 97 8.42 0.40 3.31
N GLY A 98 9.06 -0.16 2.28
CA GLY A 98 9.90 -1.35 2.37
C GLY A 98 9.18 -2.68 2.11
N GLY A 99 8.03 -2.62 1.43
CA GLY A 99 7.38 -3.78 0.80
C GLY A 99 7.99 -4.12 -0.56
N ASN A 100 7.32 -4.99 -1.31
CA ASN A 100 7.78 -5.41 -2.64
C ASN A 100 7.69 -4.25 -3.63
N SER A 101 8.74 -4.09 -4.44
CA SER A 101 8.72 -3.18 -5.58
C SER A 101 8.10 -3.85 -6.79
N VAL A 102 7.28 -3.11 -7.53
CA VAL A 102 6.75 -3.54 -8.84
C VAL A 102 7.32 -2.70 -9.99
N ASP A 103 8.02 -1.63 -9.66
CA ASP A 103 8.66 -0.71 -10.59
C ASP A 103 10.17 -0.67 -10.36
N ASP A 104 10.97 -0.90 -11.42
CA ASP A 104 12.43 -1.13 -11.35
C ASP A 104 13.25 0.10 -10.87
N CYS A 105 12.61 1.22 -10.53
CA CYS A 105 13.26 2.42 -9.99
C CYS A 105 12.78 2.84 -8.60
N GLY A 106 11.65 2.31 -8.12
CA GLY A 106 11.15 2.61 -6.81
C GLY A 106 12.04 1.99 -5.73
N ARG A 107 12.26 2.71 -4.63
CA ARG A 107 13.00 2.18 -3.48
C ARG A 107 12.45 2.72 -2.17
N LYS A 108 12.69 1.96 -1.10
CA LYS A 108 12.36 2.37 0.26
C LYS A 108 12.88 3.77 0.56
N ASP A 109 11.98 4.63 1.03
CA ASP A 109 12.30 5.99 1.46
C ASP A 109 12.12 6.08 2.99
N PRO A 110 13.20 6.38 3.75
CA PRO A 110 13.13 6.43 5.21
C PRO A 110 12.24 7.56 5.74
N LYS A 111 12.09 8.67 5.00
CA LYS A 111 11.23 9.79 5.41
C LYS A 111 9.77 9.43 5.19
N VAL A 112 9.43 8.82 4.06
CA VAL A 112 8.07 8.33 3.80
C VAL A 112 7.68 7.27 4.84
N LEU A 113 8.56 6.30 5.12
CA LEU A 113 8.32 5.30 6.16
C LEU A 113 8.13 5.94 7.54
N ALA A 114 8.95 6.91 7.92
CA ALA A 114 8.82 7.61 9.21
C ALA A 114 7.51 8.40 9.31
N ALA A 115 7.11 9.08 8.23
CA ALA A 115 5.85 9.81 8.16
C ALA A 115 4.65 8.86 8.27
N PHE A 116 4.69 7.73 7.56
CA PHE A 116 3.66 6.70 7.66
C PHE A 116 3.58 6.08 9.06
N ASN A 117 4.72 5.75 9.67
CA ASN A 117 4.76 5.24 11.05
C ASN A 117 4.17 6.24 12.04
N THR A 118 4.35 7.54 11.80
CA THR A 118 3.74 8.60 12.61
C THR A 118 2.24 8.66 12.40
N LEU A 119 1.78 8.61 11.15
CA LEU A 119 0.36 8.58 10.79
C LEU A 119 -0.38 7.43 11.49
N MET A 120 0.21 6.23 11.47
CA MET A 120 -0.39 5.03 12.06
C MET A 120 -0.53 5.07 13.59
N LYS A 121 0.14 5.99 14.30
CA LYS A 121 -0.07 6.14 15.75
C LYS A 121 -1.47 6.66 16.08
N SER A 122 -2.12 7.35 15.15
CA SER A 122 -3.47 7.91 15.33
C SER A 122 -4.60 6.91 15.03
N THR A 123 -4.30 5.65 14.73
CA THR A 123 -5.32 4.66 14.31
C THR A 123 -5.84 3.77 15.41
N MET A 124 -5.44 3.97 16.68
CA MET A 124 -5.85 3.10 17.79
C MET A 124 -7.37 2.90 17.89
N ALA A 125 -8.16 3.96 17.67
CA ALA A 125 -9.63 3.88 17.73
C ALA A 125 -10.26 3.10 16.57
N ALA A 126 -9.54 2.93 15.45
CA ALA A 126 -9.99 2.18 14.29
C ALA A 126 -9.54 0.71 14.31
N GLU A 127 -8.70 0.33 15.28
CA GLU A 127 -8.19 -1.03 15.40
C GLU A 127 -9.31 -2.02 15.78
N SER A 128 -9.12 -3.29 15.42
CA SER A 128 -9.98 -4.35 15.91
C SER A 128 -9.80 -4.57 17.42
N PRO A 129 -10.88 -4.74 18.19
CA PRO A 129 -10.77 -5.21 19.58
C PRO A 129 -10.34 -6.68 19.65
N ASP A 130 -10.60 -7.47 18.60
CA ASP A 130 -10.21 -8.87 18.51
C ASP A 130 -8.72 -9.00 18.16
N LYS A 131 -7.97 -9.64 19.05
CA LYS A 131 -6.51 -9.85 18.94
C LYS A 131 -6.12 -10.95 17.97
N SER A 132 -7.06 -11.76 17.49
CA SER A 132 -6.82 -12.74 16.44
C SER A 132 -6.77 -12.12 15.06
N ILE A 133 -7.35 -10.91 14.89
CA ILE A 133 -7.30 -10.16 13.64
C ILE A 133 -5.95 -9.46 13.52
N PRO A 134 -5.24 -9.57 12.37
CA PRO A 134 -4.00 -8.85 12.13
C PRO A 134 -4.18 -7.34 12.34
N SER A 135 -3.10 -6.67 12.73
CA SER A 135 -3.13 -5.24 12.99
C SER A 135 -3.63 -4.47 11.76
N LEU A 136 -4.27 -3.32 11.97
CA LEU A 136 -4.74 -2.48 10.87
C LEU A 136 -3.60 -2.13 9.90
N ARG A 137 -2.38 -1.94 10.41
CA ARG A 137 -1.20 -1.72 9.57
C ARG A 137 -0.94 -2.91 8.63
N GLU A 138 -0.89 -4.12 9.16
CA GLU A 138 -0.66 -5.33 8.36
C GLU A 138 -1.78 -5.52 7.33
N ARG A 139 -3.03 -5.28 7.74
CA ARG A 139 -4.19 -5.34 6.85
C ARG A 139 -4.06 -4.32 5.71
N LEU A 140 -3.81 -3.04 6.01
CA LEU A 140 -3.67 -1.99 4.99
C LEU A 140 -2.49 -2.21 4.03
N LEU A 141 -1.45 -2.94 4.46
CA LEU A 141 -0.28 -3.27 3.66
C LEU A 141 -0.38 -4.64 2.97
N SER A 142 -1.55 -5.30 3.02
CA SER A 142 -1.73 -6.63 2.43
C SER A 142 -2.26 -6.61 0.99
N GLY A 143 -2.99 -5.56 0.60
CA GLY A 143 -3.65 -5.47 -0.69
C GLY A 143 -2.91 -4.58 -1.69
N PRO A 144 -3.61 -4.04 -2.71
CA PRO A 144 -2.97 -3.17 -3.68
C PRO A 144 -2.64 -1.79 -3.08
N SER A 145 -1.61 -1.18 -3.66
CA SER A 145 -1.33 0.26 -3.57
C SER A 145 -1.22 0.83 -4.98
N GLY A 146 -1.48 2.13 -5.13
CA GLY A 146 -1.24 2.85 -6.39
C GLY A 146 0.10 3.60 -6.39
N PRO A 147 0.61 3.97 -7.57
CA PRO A 147 1.73 4.90 -7.67
C PRO A 147 1.38 6.27 -7.07
N GLY A 148 2.39 6.99 -6.61
CA GLY A 148 2.24 8.33 -6.08
C GLY A 148 1.84 9.32 -7.16
N GLU A 149 0.77 10.08 -6.91
CA GLU A 149 0.32 11.15 -7.81
C GLU A 149 0.72 12.51 -7.25
N LEU A 150 1.37 13.34 -8.07
CA LEU A 150 1.78 14.68 -7.66
C LEU A 150 0.58 15.64 -7.69
N MET A 151 0.27 16.19 -6.52
CA MET A 151 -0.77 17.19 -6.28
C MET A 151 -0.12 18.52 -5.89
N VAL A 152 -0.80 19.62 -6.19
CA VAL A 152 -0.38 20.96 -5.75
C VAL A 152 -1.46 21.54 -4.84
N LEU A 153 -1.11 21.84 -3.60
CA LEU A 153 -1.98 22.49 -2.62
C LEU A 153 -1.29 23.76 -2.11
N GLN A 154 -1.93 24.91 -2.33
CA GLN A 154 -1.41 26.22 -1.90
C GLN A 154 0.01 26.51 -2.41
N GLY A 155 0.35 25.98 -3.60
CA GLY A 155 1.69 26.13 -4.19
C GLY A 155 2.75 25.16 -3.65
N GLU A 156 2.42 24.29 -2.69
CA GLU A 156 3.31 23.22 -2.23
C GLU A 156 3.01 21.88 -2.91
N PRO A 157 4.03 21.07 -3.22
CA PRO A 157 3.85 19.73 -3.74
C PRO A 157 3.43 18.75 -2.62
N TRP A 158 2.39 17.97 -2.91
CA TRP A 158 1.91 16.86 -2.08
C TRP A 158 1.78 15.63 -2.94
N TRP A 159 2.14 14.47 -2.40
CA TRP A 159 2.00 13.19 -3.10
C TRP A 159 0.82 12.42 -2.56
N LEU A 160 -0.17 12.16 -3.41
CA LEU A 160 -1.30 11.32 -3.09
C LEU A 160 -0.92 9.85 -3.28
N TYR A 161 -1.09 9.05 -2.23
CA TYR A 161 -0.92 7.61 -2.26
C TYR A 161 -2.19 6.91 -1.78
N THR A 162 -2.34 5.66 -2.22
CA THR A 162 -3.40 4.77 -1.73
C THR A 162 -2.84 3.43 -1.30
N ALA A 163 -3.49 2.81 -0.32
CA ALA A 163 -3.23 1.46 0.13
C ALA A 163 -4.53 0.85 0.68
N CYS A 164 -4.73 -0.45 0.51
CA CYS A 164 -5.88 -1.12 1.09
C CYS A 164 -5.62 -2.56 1.48
N GLN A 165 -6.56 -3.14 2.23
CA GLN A 165 -6.54 -4.55 2.57
C GLN A 165 -6.89 -5.42 1.37
N ALA A 166 -6.15 -6.52 1.20
CA ALA A 166 -6.41 -7.50 0.18
C ALA A 166 -7.87 -7.98 0.25
N HIS A 167 -8.54 -7.95 -0.91
CA HIS A 167 -9.94 -8.35 -1.07
C HIS A 167 -10.96 -7.53 -0.26
N GLN A 168 -10.55 -6.42 0.37
CA GLN A 168 -11.39 -5.58 1.23
C GLN A 168 -11.16 -4.08 1.03
N CYS A 169 -10.72 -3.67 -0.17
CA CYS A 169 -10.46 -2.25 -0.45
C CYS A 169 -11.64 -1.30 -0.26
N PRO A 170 -12.91 -1.69 -0.52
CA PRO A 170 -14.03 -0.81 -0.23
C PRO A 170 -14.22 -0.49 1.26
N THR A 171 -13.82 -1.40 2.16
CA THR A 171 -14.14 -1.32 3.59
C THR A 171 -12.93 -1.08 4.49
N THR A 172 -11.72 -1.38 4.02
CA THR A 172 -10.45 -1.13 4.72
C THR A 172 -9.42 -0.55 3.75
N ALA A 173 -9.34 0.78 3.69
CA ALA A 173 -8.48 1.53 2.78
C ALA A 173 -7.94 2.81 3.39
N LEU A 174 -6.83 3.29 2.83
CA LEU A 174 -6.12 4.47 3.27
C LEU A 174 -5.73 5.30 2.05
N ALA A 175 -6.16 6.57 2.04
CA ALA A 175 -5.72 7.59 1.07
C ALA A 175 -4.88 8.63 1.83
N MET A 176 -3.68 8.95 1.34
CA MET A 176 -2.68 9.74 2.08
C MET A 176 -2.10 10.83 1.21
N LEU A 177 -1.86 12.00 1.81
CA LEU A 177 -1.04 13.06 1.24
C LEU A 177 0.27 13.13 2.00
N TYR A 178 1.38 13.01 1.27
CA TYR A 178 2.73 13.18 1.80
C TYR A 178 3.35 14.49 1.30
N SER A 179 3.84 15.31 2.22
CA SER A 179 4.64 16.51 1.89
C SER A 179 6.13 16.20 2.03
N PRO A 180 6.91 16.25 0.94
CA PRO A 180 8.36 16.04 1.00
C PRO A 180 9.08 17.14 1.79
N SER A 181 8.63 18.39 1.66
CA SER A 181 9.22 19.56 2.34
C SER A 181 9.05 19.47 3.85
N GLN A 182 7.88 19.01 4.31
CA GLN A 182 7.56 18.90 5.74
C GLN A 182 7.89 17.52 6.31
N SER A 183 8.17 16.53 5.46
CA SER A 183 8.26 15.10 5.84
C SER A 183 7.05 14.65 6.67
N LYS A 184 5.87 15.19 6.34
CA LYS A 184 4.60 14.97 7.04
C LYS A 184 3.65 14.19 6.13
N MET A 185 2.85 13.33 6.74
CA MET A 185 1.77 12.64 6.07
C MET A 185 0.45 12.92 6.80
N VAL A 186 -0.62 13.10 6.02
CA VAL A 186 -2.00 13.16 6.49
C VAL A 186 -2.84 12.23 5.64
N GLY A 187 -4.02 11.83 6.10
CA GLY A 187 -4.82 10.92 5.29
C GLY A 187 -6.23 10.67 5.79
N ARG A 188 -6.99 9.95 4.97
CA ARG A 188 -8.29 9.39 5.29
C ARG A 188 -8.19 7.88 5.38
N LEU A 189 -8.55 7.33 6.53
CA LEU A 189 -8.74 5.91 6.73
C LEU A 189 -10.21 5.59 6.63
N THR A 190 -10.55 4.57 5.83
CA THR A 190 -11.81 3.84 5.90
C THR A 190 -11.51 2.46 6.48
N ALA A 191 -12.23 2.08 7.52
CA ALA A 191 -12.13 0.81 8.24
C ALA A 191 -13.42 0.62 9.03
N ARG A 192 -13.85 -0.61 9.35
CA ARG A 192 -15.04 -0.85 10.22
C ARG A 192 -16.23 0.09 9.88
N CYS A 193 -16.51 0.23 8.58
CA CYS A 193 -17.53 1.12 7.98
C CYS A 193 -17.55 2.59 8.48
N LYS A 194 -16.43 3.12 8.94
CA LYS A 194 -16.30 4.52 9.36
C LYS A 194 -15.11 5.18 8.68
N VAL A 195 -15.11 6.51 8.72
CA VAL A 195 -14.03 7.35 8.22
C VAL A 195 -13.28 7.99 9.39
N TRP A 196 -11.95 7.95 9.35
CA TRP A 196 -11.08 8.69 10.27
C TRP A 196 -10.11 9.57 9.50
N TRP A 197 -9.97 10.80 9.97
CA TRP A 197 -8.94 11.73 9.50
C TRP A 197 -7.68 11.59 10.36
N LEU A 198 -6.56 11.28 9.71
CA LEU A 198 -5.28 10.97 10.34
C LEU A 198 -4.26 12.08 10.07
N GLY A 199 -3.43 12.40 11.06
CA GLY A 199 -2.36 13.41 10.92
C GLY A 199 -2.83 14.86 10.90
N GLU A 200 -4.08 15.11 11.30
CA GLU A 200 -4.71 16.43 11.37
C GLU A 200 -4.71 17.16 10.00
N PRO A 201 -5.40 16.63 8.98
CA PRO A 201 -5.48 17.29 7.68
C PRO A 201 -6.33 18.56 7.75
N THR A 202 -5.92 19.59 7.02
CA THR A 202 -6.70 20.82 6.80
C THR A 202 -7.95 20.55 5.95
N ALA A 203 -8.88 21.50 5.89
CA ALA A 203 -10.09 21.37 5.10
C ALA A 203 -9.78 21.14 3.60
N GLU A 204 -8.78 21.84 3.06
CA GLU A 204 -8.36 21.72 1.66
C GLU A 204 -7.74 20.34 1.37
N GLN A 205 -6.96 19.81 2.31
CA GLN A 205 -6.38 18.47 2.20
C GLN A 205 -7.47 17.39 2.22
N ARG A 206 -8.48 17.55 3.09
CA ARG A 206 -9.64 16.65 3.14
C ARG A 206 -10.41 16.69 1.83
N ALA A 207 -10.75 17.90 1.36
CA ALA A 207 -11.49 18.09 0.12
C ALA A 207 -10.73 17.53 -1.10
N LEU A 208 -9.39 17.64 -1.13
CA LEU A 208 -8.59 17.01 -2.18
C LEU A 208 -8.71 15.48 -2.10
N ILE A 209 -8.51 14.88 -0.92
CA ILE A 209 -8.62 13.42 -0.77
C ILE A 209 -10.02 12.92 -1.13
N GLU A 210 -11.07 13.64 -0.75
CA GLU A 210 -12.45 13.30 -1.09
C GLU A 210 -12.71 13.35 -2.60
N ARG A 211 -12.23 14.41 -3.27
CA ARG A 211 -12.38 14.56 -4.72
C ARG A 211 -11.63 13.47 -5.48
N GLU A 212 -10.38 13.22 -5.13
CA GLU A 212 -9.53 12.29 -5.88
C GLU A 212 -9.84 10.82 -5.53
N ARG A 213 -10.29 10.56 -4.31
CA ARG A 213 -10.59 9.21 -3.81
C ARG A 213 -11.93 9.22 -3.07
N PRO A 214 -13.07 9.29 -3.77
CA PRO A 214 -14.37 9.27 -3.11
C PRO A 214 -14.58 7.97 -2.34
N VAL A 215 -15.38 8.02 -1.27
CA VAL A 215 -15.89 6.82 -0.58
C VAL A 215 -17.33 6.61 -1.03
N ASP A 216 -17.71 5.36 -1.26
CA ASP A 216 -19.11 5.00 -1.38
C ASP A 216 -19.77 5.10 0.00
N GLU A 217 -20.64 6.09 0.19
CA GLU A 217 -21.36 6.31 1.44
C GLU A 217 -22.25 5.12 1.82
N ALA A 218 -22.70 4.31 0.86
CA ALA A 218 -23.46 3.10 1.14
C ALA A 218 -22.63 2.03 1.88
N MET A 219 -21.31 2.14 1.84
CA MET A 219 -20.38 1.27 2.55
C MET A 219 -20.05 1.77 3.96
N LEU A 220 -20.55 2.94 4.35
CA LEU A 220 -20.38 3.51 5.69
C LEU A 220 -21.60 3.21 6.57
N LYS A 221 -21.38 3.18 7.89
CA LYS A 221 -22.44 3.04 8.89
C LYS A 221 -22.50 4.25 9.80
N GLU A 222 -23.70 4.54 10.28
CA GLU A 222 -23.97 5.61 11.23
C GLU A 222 -23.23 5.39 12.57
N GLU A 223 -23.03 6.48 13.30
CA GLU A 223 -22.30 6.44 14.56
C GLU A 223 -23.10 5.67 15.64
N GLY A 224 -22.70 4.42 15.87
CA GLY A 224 -23.32 3.55 16.89
C GLY A 224 -23.78 2.20 16.36
N ASP A 225 -23.88 2.06 15.03
CA ASP A 225 -24.21 0.79 14.41
C ASP A 225 -23.02 -0.17 14.42
N PRO A 226 -23.24 -1.46 14.70
CA PRO A 226 -22.19 -2.46 14.64
C PRO A 226 -21.75 -2.63 13.19
N CYS A 227 -20.47 -2.46 12.94
CA CYS A 227 -19.82 -3.02 11.78
C CYS A 227 -19.36 -4.42 12.17
N GLU A 228 -19.94 -5.41 11.49
CA GLU A 228 -19.88 -6.86 11.76
C GLU A 228 -20.90 -7.35 12.80
#